data_AF-A0A2T9X8X5-F1
#
_entry.id   AF-A0A2T9X8X5-F1
#
_cell.length_a   1.000
_cell.length_b   1.000
_cell.length_c   1.000
_cell.angle_alpha   90.00
_cell.angle_beta   90.00
_cell.angle_gamma   90.00
#
_symmetry.space_group_name_H-M   'P 1'
#
loop_
_entity.id
_entity.type
_entity.pdbx_description
1 polymer ?
#
loop_
_entity_poly.entity_id
_entity_poly.type
_entity_poly.pdbx_seq_one_letter_code
_entity_poly.pdbx_strand_id
1 'polypeptide(L)' 'MEERLVLKSSEDKIVGKHVFGNLYDIDPKLLTDREYLEKLVLEAVKIANMKLVEAKSWSFGGKKGGVSVLALVEES' A
#
# COMPACT_ATOMS: atom_id res chain seq x y z
N MET A 1 -0.76 8.94 -45.92
CA MET A 1 -1.03 9.11 -44.48
C MET A 1 0.12 8.41 -43.78
N GLU A 2 1.18 9.14 -43.44
CA GLU A 2 2.35 8.56 -42.80
C GLU A 2 2.10 8.45 -41.30
N GLU A 3 2.09 7.21 -40.84
CA GLU A 3 2.03 6.87 -39.43
C GLU A 3 3.43 7.14 -38.83
N ARG A 4 3.58 8.28 -38.15
CA ARG A 4 4.80 8.59 -37.40
C ARG A 4 4.87 7.68 -36.17
N LEU A 5 5.79 6.72 -36.21
CA LEU A 5 6.27 6.01 -35.03
C LEU A 5 6.90 7.02 -34.07
N VAL A 6 6.19 7.34 -33.00
CA VAL A 6 6.73 8.11 -31.87
C VAL A 6 7.64 7.17 -31.08
N LEU A 7 8.96 7.35 -31.24
CA LEU A 7 9.95 6.68 -30.39
C LEU A 7 9.81 7.24 -28.98
N LYS A 8 9.20 6.45 -28.08
CA LYS A 8 9.03 6.79 -26.67
C LYS A 8 10.43 6.93 -26.03
N SER A 9 10.82 8.15 -25.64
CA SER A 9 12.11 8.37 -24.98
C SER A 9 12.12 7.71 -23.60
N SER A 10 13.30 7.40 -23.06
CA SER A 10 13.45 6.84 -21.71
C SER A 10 12.90 7.75 -20.60
N GLU A 11 12.61 9.01 -20.92
CA GLU A 11 12.09 10.03 -19.99
C GLU A 11 10.58 9.89 -19.74
N ASP A 12 9.84 9.19 -20.60
CA ASP A 12 8.40 8.94 -20.47
C ASP A 12 8.05 7.67 -19.66
N LYS A 13 9.00 7.15 -18.87
CA LYS A 13 8.82 5.89 -18.15
C LYS A 13 8.30 6.12 -16.74
N ILE A 14 7.02 5.86 -16.53
CA ILE A 14 6.43 5.70 -15.18
C ILE A 14 6.96 4.38 -14.61
N VAL A 15 7.68 4.45 -13.48
CA VAL A 15 8.27 3.29 -12.80
C VAL A 15 7.65 3.17 -11.42
N GLY A 16 6.82 2.15 -11.23
CA GLY A 16 6.32 1.74 -9.92
C GLY A 16 7.15 0.60 -9.33
N LYS A 17 7.22 0.51 -8.00
CA LYS A 17 7.90 -0.59 -7.29
C LYS A 17 6.92 -1.28 -6.35
N HIS A 18 6.58 -2.52 -6.67
CA HIS A 18 5.72 -3.35 -5.82
C HIS A 18 6.58 -4.30 -4.98
N VAL A 19 6.45 -4.21 -3.66
CA VAL A 19 7.09 -5.12 -2.70
C VAL A 19 6.01 -5.92 -1.98
N PHE A 20 6.17 -7.23 -1.95
CA PHE A 20 5.28 -8.17 -1.26
C PHE A 20 6.07 -8.98 -0.24
N GLY A 21 5.49 -9.20 0.94
CA GLY A 21 6.12 -9.98 2.01
C GLY A 21 5.09 -10.59 2.95
N ASN A 22 5.44 -11.75 3.51
CA ASN A 22 4.69 -12.41 4.56
C ASN A 22 5.50 -12.33 5.86
N LEU A 23 4.84 -11.94 6.96
CA LEU A 23 5.46 -11.90 8.29
C LEU A 23 4.89 -13.03 9.14
N TYR A 24 5.77 -13.68 9.89
CA TYR A 24 5.44 -14.80 10.79
C TYR A 24 5.89 -14.44 12.21
N ASP A 25 5.40 -15.20 13.20
CA ASP A 25 5.76 -15.04 14.62
C ASP A 25 5.48 -13.64 15.21
N ILE A 26 4.44 -12.97 14.70
CA ILE A 26 3.92 -11.70 15.24
C ILE A 26 3.00 -12.00 16.44
N ASP A 27 3.05 -11.16 17.47
CA ASP A 27 2.09 -11.20 18.59
C ASP A 27 0.64 -11.11 18.04
N PRO A 28 -0.20 -12.14 18.24
CA PRO A 28 -1.57 -12.16 17.73
C PRO A 28 -2.41 -10.97 18.18
N LYS A 29 -2.11 -10.37 19.34
CA LYS A 29 -2.85 -9.20 19.85
C LYS A 29 -2.70 -8.01 18.91
N LEU A 30 -1.51 -7.79 18.36
CA LEU A 30 -1.21 -6.70 17.42
C LEU A 30 -1.92 -6.91 16.07
N LEU A 31 -2.09 -8.16 15.64
CA LEU A 31 -2.77 -8.49 14.38
C LEU A 31 -4.28 -8.24 14.41
N THR A 32 -4.86 -8.15 15.60
CA THR A 32 -6.30 -7.87 15.80
C THR A 32 -6.59 -6.41 16.15
N ASP A 33 -5.57 -5.61 16.42
CA ASP A 33 -5.71 -4.20 16.78
C ASP A 33 -5.78 -3.33 15.51
N ARG A 34 -7.00 -2.96 15.13
CA ARG A 34 -7.27 -2.13 13.95
C ARG A 34 -6.58 -0.77 14.03
N GLU A 35 -6.64 -0.11 15.18
CA GLU A 35 -6.10 1.24 15.33
C GLU A 35 -4.58 1.24 15.29
N TYR A 36 -3.96 0.23 15.91
CA TYR A 36 -2.52 0.01 15.82
C TYR A 36 -2.08 -0.20 14.38
N LEU A 37 -2.74 -1.11 13.64
CA LEU A 37 -2.39 -1.43 12.26
C LEU A 37 -2.63 -0.25 11.31
N GLU A 38 -3.71 0.51 11.51
CA GLU A 38 -3.97 1.73 10.74
C GLU A 38 -2.86 2.77 10.94
N LYS A 39 -2.48 3.03 12.20
CA LYS A 39 -1.35 3.92 12.51
C LYS A 39 -0.03 3.42 11.92
N LEU A 40 0.21 2.11 11.95
CA LEU A 40 1.43 1.51 11.40
C LEU A 40 1.54 1.74 9.89
N VAL A 41 0.44 1.57 9.13
CA VAL A 41 0.41 1.84 7.69
C VAL A 41 0.60 3.33 7.40
N LEU A 42 -0.03 4.21 8.18
CA LEU A 42 0.14 5.67 8.02
C LEU A 42 1.58 6.12 8.31
N GLU A 43 2.24 5.54 9.31
CA GLU A 43 3.67 5.77 9.56
C GLU A 43 4.53 5.26 8.40
N ALA A 44 4.20 4.13 7.79
CA ALA A 44 4.90 3.64 6.61
C ALA A 44 4.80 4.62 5.42
N VAL A 45 3.62 5.21 5.17
CA VAL A 45 3.42 6.26 4.15
C VAL A 45 4.31 7.48 4.42
N LYS A 46 4.38 7.91 5.68
CA LYS A 46 5.22 9.03 6.12
C LYS A 46 6.71 8.74 5.94
N ILE A 47 7.17 7.55 6.35
CA ILE A 47 8.57 7.11 6.19
C ILE A 47 8.95 7.03 4.70
N ALA A 48 8.03 6.55 3.86
CA ALA A 48 8.21 6.50 2.41
C ALA A 48 8.16 7.88 1.73
N ASN A 49 7.82 8.95 2.46
CA ASN A 49 7.61 10.31 1.95
C ASN A 49 6.60 10.37 0.79
N MET A 50 5.54 9.55 0.88
CA MET A 50 4.47 9.46 -0.11
C MET A 50 3.31 10.38 0.26
N LYS A 51 2.55 10.83 -0.75
CA LYS A 51 1.34 11.63 -0.54
C LYS A 51 0.12 10.71 -0.38
N LEU A 52 -0.48 10.74 0.81
CA LEU A 52 -1.69 9.99 1.13
C LEU A 52 -2.91 10.62 0.44
N VAL A 53 -3.69 9.80 -0.26
CA VAL A 53 -4.99 10.16 -0.86
C VAL A 53 -6.12 9.76 0.08
N GLU A 54 -6.12 8.50 0.52
CA GLU A 54 -7.18 7.93 1.37
C GLU A 54 -6.62 6.77 2.20
N ALA A 55 -7.12 6.61 3.42
CA ALA A 55 -6.86 5.42 4.23
C ALA A 55 -8.19 4.75 4.61
N LYS A 56 -8.22 3.42 4.54
CA LYS A 56 -9.37 2.61 4.99
C LYS A 56 -8.87 1.45 5.84
N SER A 57 -9.60 1.15 6.90
CA SER A 57 -9.36 0.00 7.73
C SER A 57 -10.67 -0.74 7.99
N TRP A 58 -10.59 -2.07 8.02
CA TRP A 58 -11.72 -2.96 8.26
C TRP A 58 -11.33 -4.00 9.30
N SER A 59 -12.25 -4.28 10.21
CA SER A 59 -12.15 -5.41 11.14
C SER A 59 -13.21 -6.44 10.78
N PHE A 60 -12.78 -7.68 10.60
CA PHE A 60 -13.63 -8.82 10.35
C PHE A 60 -13.65 -9.67 11.63
N GLY A 61 -14.84 -9.87 12.21
CA GLY A 61 -15.01 -10.71 13.39
C GLY A 61 -15.01 -12.21 13.07
N GLY A 62 -15.07 -13.04 14.11
CA GLY A 62 -15.21 -14.50 14.01
C GLY A 62 -13.90 -15.28 14.14
N LYS A 63 -14.00 -16.62 14.11
CA LYS A 63 -12.87 -17.56 14.36
C LYS A 63 -11.70 -17.40 13.39
N LYS A 64 -11.96 -16.90 12.17
CA LYS A 64 -10.96 -16.60 11.13
C LYS A 64 -10.99 -15.11 10.75
N GLY A 65 -11.39 -14.26 11.70
CA GLY A 65 -11.41 -12.82 11.53
C GLY A 65 -10.00 -12.23 11.36
N GLY A 66 -9.93 -10.92 11.21
CA GLY A 66 -8.67 -10.21 11.04
C GLY A 66 -8.89 -8.74 10.74
N VAL A 67 -7.80 -8.01 10.55
CA VAL A 67 -7.81 -6.61 10.17
C VAL A 67 -7.21 -6.46 8.79
N SER A 68 -7.88 -5.70 7.93
CA SER A 68 -7.32 -5.23 6.66
C SER A 68 -7.15 -3.72 6.72
N VAL A 69 -6.00 -3.23 6.30
CA VAL A 69 -5.70 -1.79 6.20
C VAL A 69 -5.18 -1.49 4.81
N LEU A 70 -5.67 -0.42 4.22
CA LEU A 70 -5.26 0.08 2.91
C LEU A 70 -4.95 1.57 3.02
N ALA A 71 -3.79 1.98 2.52
CA ALA A 71 -3.50 3.38 2.23
C ALA A 71 -3.33 3.55 0.72
N LEU A 72 -4.14 4.42 0.13
CA LEU A 72 -4.03 4.86 -1.24
C LEU A 72 -3.09 6.07 -1.30
N VAL A 73 -2.05 6.00 -2.14
CA VAL A 73 -1.05 7.06 -2.31
C VAL A 73 -0.96 7.49 -3.77
N GLU A 74 -0.48 8.71 -4.03
CA GLU A 74 -0.24 9.19 -5.40
C GLU A 74 1.03 8.55 -5.99
N GLU A 75 0.96 8.13 -7.26
CA GLU A 75 2.11 7.68 -8.08
C GLU A 75 2.94 6.51 -7.51
N SER A 76 2.29 5.36 -7.20
CA SER A 76 2.97 4.13 -6.71
C SER A 76 3.52 3.21 -7.79
#